data_AF-A0A7G2TUC0-F1
#
_entry.id   AF-A0A7G2TUC0-F1
#
_cell.length_a   1.000
_cell.length_b   1.000
_cell.length_c   1.000
_cell.angle_alpha   90.00
_cell.angle_beta   90.00
_cell.angle_gamma   90.00
#
_symmetry.space_group_name_H-M   'P 1'
#
loop_
_entity.id
_entity.type
_entity.pdbx_description
1 polymer ?
#
loop_
_entity_poly.entity_id
_entity_poly.type
_entity_poly.pdbx_seq_one_letter_code
_entity_poly.pdbx_strand_id
1 'polypeptide(L)'
;MYVDQEVAVPAGAVKLGMSQKTGAVSYAPSQVKRRTIVTGLAASVAVLRTDLDGLMAQDGGYWSGRSVVWFGNSIPTGKEGRRYPETLAAELGFTLHKETTAGASYRGGLADRVTGGDPYGWTGMDWNTLAWSLGASLAEKEELIADWATWQPLLAADPPATLPAWAEDQMRDTAYDNRLIARHLGANRKDWYVFDNPFNDCNTIKDLTTAGADGGEDRRTYLGTMNFLIRLILEDNPQAKIALVGHFEAQKTGRGDIIVPAQQMVADRWSLPIMPLWQRLGWSQEEISVDGSWVQDPVEDGYNWTPGTGVQTYTMLDRILADGTHPHSDLSGAPVRRIADLLGAWMVKELR
;
A
#
# COMPACT_ATOMS: atom_id res chain seq x y z
N MET A 1 -13.82 30.96 -8.28
CA MET A 1 -12.67 30.62 -7.43
C MET A 1 -13.25 30.21 -6.09
N TYR A 2 -13.15 28.93 -5.73
CA TYR A 2 -13.59 28.44 -4.42
C TYR A 2 -12.45 28.70 -3.44
N VAL A 3 -12.80 29.18 -2.24
CA VAL A 3 -11.85 29.36 -1.14
C VAL A 3 -12.37 28.51 0.00
N ASP A 4 -11.63 27.45 0.33
CA ASP A 4 -11.93 26.67 1.52
C ASP A 4 -11.57 27.50 2.76
N GLN A 5 -12.52 27.61 3.69
CA GLN A 5 -12.31 28.23 4.99
C GLN A 5 -12.41 27.16 6.08
N GLU A 6 -11.29 26.87 6.73
CA GLU A 6 -11.30 26.09 7.95
C GLU A 6 -11.75 26.95 9.12
N VAL A 7 -12.69 26.44 9.92
CA VAL A 7 -13.19 27.10 11.12
C VAL A 7 -13.08 26.14 12.30
N ALA A 8 -12.30 26.52 13.32
CA ALA A 8 -12.21 25.76 14.55
C ALA A 8 -13.50 25.95 15.37
N VAL A 9 -14.19 24.85 15.67
CA VAL A 9 -15.40 24.86 16.50
C VAL A 9 -15.02 24.48 17.94
N PRO A 10 -15.25 25.35 18.95
CA PRO A 10 -14.96 25.03 20.34
C PRO A 10 -15.75 23.82 20.85
N ALA A 11 -15.14 23.06 21.76
CA ALA A 11 -15.80 21.95 22.44
C ALA A 11 -17.06 22.45 23.18
N GLY A 12 -18.20 21.80 22.98
CA GLY A 12 -19.48 22.16 23.59
C GLY A 12 -20.33 23.17 22.81
N ALA A 13 -19.87 23.65 21.66
CA ALA A 13 -20.68 24.52 20.80
C ALA A 13 -21.91 23.77 20.25
N VAL A 14 -23.11 24.31 20.50
CA VAL A 14 -24.39 23.74 20.02
C VAL A 14 -24.89 24.38 18.73
N LYS A 15 -24.30 25.50 18.31
CA LYS A 15 -24.64 26.22 17.07
C LYS A 15 -23.39 26.85 16.47
N LEU A 16 -23.29 26.80 15.14
CA LEU A 16 -22.32 27.53 14.34
C LEU A 16 -23.10 28.45 13.39
N GLY A 17 -22.77 29.74 13.39
CA GLY A 17 -23.34 30.70 12.46
C GLY A 17 -22.22 31.29 11.61
N MET A 18 -22.44 31.37 10.30
CA MET A 18 -21.57 32.12 9.39
C MET A 18 -22.35 33.34 8.88
N SER A 19 -21.73 34.50 8.93
CA SER A 19 -22.27 35.74 8.35
C SER A 19 -21.28 36.27 7.32
N GLN A 20 -21.77 36.52 6.10
CA GLN A 20 -20.98 37.12 5.03
C GLN A 20 -21.43 38.57 4.84
N LYS A 21 -20.49 39.52 4.76
CA LYS A 21 -20.80 40.89 4.35
C LYS A 21 -21.16 40.89 2.86
N THR A 22 -22.40 41.24 2.54
CA THR A 22 -22.88 41.41 1.17
C THR A 22 -22.29 42.68 0.54
N GLY A 23 -21.17 42.51 -0.17
CA GLY A 23 -20.55 43.56 -0.98
C GLY A 23 -19.72 42.91 -2.08
N ALA A 24 -20.31 42.80 -3.27
CA ALA A 24 -19.79 42.19 -4.50
C ALA A 24 -19.66 40.65 -4.50
N VAL A 25 -20.50 40.03 -5.33
CA VAL A 25 -20.57 38.60 -5.71
C VAL A 25 -21.21 37.66 -4.68
N SER A 26 -22.48 37.34 -4.96
CA SER A 26 -23.27 36.30 -4.31
C SER A 26 -22.69 34.92 -4.63
N TYR A 27 -21.85 34.39 -3.75
CA TYR A 27 -21.62 32.95 -3.63
C TYR A 27 -22.28 32.51 -2.33
N ALA A 28 -23.56 32.15 -2.37
CA ALA A 28 -24.14 31.36 -1.29
C ALA A 28 -23.32 30.06 -1.19
N PRO A 29 -22.74 29.70 -0.04
CA PRO A 29 -22.09 28.40 0.10
C PRO A 29 -23.14 27.33 -0.16
N SER A 30 -23.02 26.63 -1.29
CA SER A 30 -23.97 25.60 -1.72
C SER A 30 -23.91 24.36 -0.84
N GLN A 31 -22.85 24.20 -0.04
CA GLN A 31 -22.65 23.08 0.86
C GLN A 31 -21.87 23.53 2.11
N VAL A 32 -22.41 23.22 3.29
CA VAL A 32 -21.66 23.25 4.56
C VAL A 32 -21.35 21.80 4.91
N LYS A 33 -20.08 21.40 4.80
CA LYS A 33 -19.63 20.07 5.24
C LYS A 33 -19.10 20.19 6.66
N ARG A 34 -19.80 19.60 7.62
CA ARG A 34 -19.31 19.47 9.00
C ARG A 34 -18.29 18.33 9.04
N ARG A 35 -17.02 18.66 9.28
CA ARG A 35 -16.01 17.66 9.65
C ARG A 35 -15.97 17.57 11.17
N THR A 36 -16.50 16.50 11.75
CA THR A 36 -16.33 16.26 13.20
C THR A 36 -14.87 15.91 13.43
N ILE A 37 -14.15 16.71 14.22
CA ILE A 37 -12.84 16.32 14.73
C ILE A 37 -13.10 15.30 15.83
N VAL A 38 -12.90 14.03 15.51
CA VAL A 38 -13.11 12.94 16.46
C VAL A 38 -11.81 12.63 17.17
N THR A 39 -11.81 12.74 18.50
CA THR A 39 -10.68 12.31 19.33
C THR A 39 -10.75 10.79 19.52
N GLY A 40 -9.83 10.05 18.90
CA GLY A 40 -9.70 8.60 19.06
C GLY A 40 -9.92 7.81 17.75
N LEU A 41 -9.09 6.78 17.55
CA LEU A 41 -9.05 5.98 16.32
C LEU A 41 -10.38 5.28 16.01
N ALA A 42 -10.99 4.62 17.01
CA ALA A 42 -12.24 3.89 16.84
C ALA A 42 -13.41 4.80 16.43
N ALA A 43 -13.53 5.98 17.05
CA ALA A 43 -14.60 6.91 16.74
C ALA A 43 -14.35 7.62 15.38
N SER A 44 -13.09 7.84 15.00
CA SER A 44 -12.75 8.27 13.64
C SER A 44 -13.11 7.23 12.58
N VAL A 45 -12.94 5.94 12.86
CA VAL A 45 -13.35 4.84 11.99
C VAL A 45 -14.88 4.83 11.82
N ALA A 46 -15.65 4.99 12.90
CA ALA A 46 -17.12 5.02 12.83
C ALA A 46 -17.66 6.15 11.93
N VAL A 47 -17.04 7.34 11.96
CA VAL A 47 -17.42 8.46 11.09
C VAL A 47 -17.07 8.16 9.63
N LEU A 48 -15.86 7.68 9.35
CA LEU A 48 -15.45 7.30 8.00
C LEU A 48 -16.37 6.22 7.42
N ARG A 49 -16.82 5.28 8.27
CA ARG A 49 -17.75 4.24 7.85
C ARG A 49 -19.10 4.81 7.42
N THR A 50 -19.64 5.72 8.22
CA THR A 50 -20.91 6.38 7.89
C THR A 50 -20.81 7.13 6.56
N ASP A 51 -19.68 7.81 6.33
CA ASP A 51 -19.42 8.50 5.05
C ASP A 51 -19.33 7.50 3.89
N LEU A 52 -18.63 6.38 4.06
CA LEU A 52 -18.51 5.33 3.04
C LEU A 52 -19.87 4.72 2.70
N ASP A 53 -20.67 4.34 3.70
CA ASP A 53 -22.01 3.78 3.49
C ASP A 53 -22.90 4.75 2.70
N GLY A 54 -22.83 6.05 3.01
CA GLY A 54 -23.54 7.09 2.27
C GLY A 54 -23.09 7.23 0.81
N LEU A 55 -21.81 7.01 0.53
CA LEU A 55 -21.28 7.05 -0.84
C LEU A 55 -21.55 5.77 -1.63
N MET A 56 -21.55 4.62 -0.95
CA MET A 56 -21.93 3.34 -1.53
C MET A 56 -23.41 3.35 -1.94
N ALA A 57 -24.28 3.97 -1.14
CA ALA A 57 -25.67 4.21 -1.53
C ALA A 57 -25.79 5.06 -2.83
N GLN A 58 -24.79 5.89 -3.12
CA GLN A 58 -24.68 6.70 -4.35
C GLN A 58 -23.86 6.02 -5.46
N ASP A 59 -23.31 4.83 -5.22
CA ASP A 59 -22.47 4.08 -6.19
C ASP A 59 -23.25 3.49 -7.34
N GLY A 60 -24.55 3.26 -7.13
CA GLY A 60 -25.36 2.50 -8.08
C GLY A 60 -24.82 1.07 -8.29
N GLY A 61 -23.95 0.59 -7.39
CA GLY A 61 -23.33 -0.73 -7.48
C GLY A 61 -22.25 -0.84 -8.58
N TYR A 62 -21.59 0.25 -8.97
CA TYR A 62 -20.46 0.20 -9.89
C TYR A 62 -19.43 -0.86 -9.48
N TRP A 63 -19.03 -0.96 -8.22
CA TRP A 63 -18.01 -1.96 -7.87
C TRP A 63 -18.54 -3.41 -7.88
N SER A 64 -19.85 -3.60 -7.78
CA SER A 64 -20.45 -4.93 -7.71
C SER A 64 -20.21 -5.74 -8.99
N GLY A 65 -19.68 -6.95 -8.83
CA GLY A 65 -19.43 -7.88 -9.93
C GLY A 65 -18.20 -7.58 -10.79
N ARG A 66 -17.51 -6.44 -10.56
CA ARG A 66 -16.21 -6.17 -11.19
C ARG A 66 -15.12 -7.05 -10.61
N SER A 67 -14.06 -7.25 -11.36
CA SER A 67 -12.87 -8.01 -10.97
C SER A 67 -11.69 -7.08 -10.72
N VAL A 68 -11.06 -7.20 -9.55
CA VAL A 68 -9.93 -6.38 -9.11
C VAL A 68 -8.78 -7.29 -8.79
N VAL A 69 -7.65 -7.16 -9.49
CA VAL A 69 -6.39 -7.76 -9.06
C VAL A 69 -5.62 -6.80 -8.17
N TRP A 70 -5.14 -7.30 -7.03
CA TRP A 70 -4.43 -6.51 -6.03
C TRP A 70 -3.03 -7.09 -5.82
N PHE A 71 -2.02 -6.39 -6.33
CA PHE A 71 -0.62 -6.74 -6.13
C PHE A 71 -0.06 -6.02 -4.91
N GLY A 72 0.76 -6.71 -4.11
CA GLY A 72 1.37 -6.07 -2.96
C GLY A 72 2.21 -6.99 -2.09
N ASN A 73 2.58 -6.50 -0.91
CA ASN A 73 3.48 -7.17 0.02
C ASN A 73 2.77 -7.69 1.29
N SER A 74 3.48 -7.82 2.42
CA SER A 74 2.93 -8.23 3.73
C SER A 74 1.84 -7.30 4.27
N ILE A 75 1.87 -6.01 3.92
CA ILE A 75 0.91 -5.00 4.38
C ILE A 75 -0.51 -5.32 3.86
N PRO A 76 -0.77 -5.45 2.54
CA PRO A 76 -2.08 -5.87 2.03
C PRO A 76 -2.34 -7.38 2.19
N THR A 77 -1.30 -8.21 2.32
CA THR A 77 -1.48 -9.65 2.62
C THR A 77 -2.26 -9.82 3.93
N GLY A 78 -1.85 -9.07 4.95
CA GLY A 78 -2.50 -9.01 6.26
C GLY A 78 -2.52 -10.34 7.02
N LYS A 79 -3.29 -10.38 8.11
CA LYS A 79 -3.63 -11.60 8.86
C LYS A 79 -5.11 -11.90 8.71
N GLU A 80 -5.53 -13.14 8.90
CA GLU A 80 -6.95 -13.50 8.79
C GLU A 80 -7.85 -12.54 9.61
N GLY A 81 -8.97 -12.11 9.02
CA GLY A 81 -9.85 -11.09 9.60
C GLY A 81 -9.31 -9.65 9.59
N ARG A 82 -8.03 -9.42 9.25
CA ARG A 82 -7.34 -8.12 9.29
C ARG A 82 -6.62 -7.84 7.97
N ARG A 83 -7.39 -7.77 6.87
CA ARG A 83 -6.90 -7.57 5.49
C ARG A 83 -7.78 -6.57 4.75
N TYR A 84 -7.28 -5.36 4.55
CA TYR A 84 -8.08 -4.29 3.94
C TYR A 84 -8.52 -4.59 2.49
N PRO A 85 -7.78 -5.32 1.63
CA PRO A 85 -8.30 -5.63 0.28
C PRO A 85 -9.52 -6.56 0.34
N GLU A 86 -9.54 -7.52 1.25
CA GLU A 86 -10.67 -8.45 1.43
C GLU A 86 -11.87 -7.74 2.08
N THR A 87 -11.62 -6.83 3.04
CA THR A 87 -12.65 -5.96 3.60
C THR A 87 -13.32 -5.11 2.51
N LEU A 88 -12.52 -4.48 1.64
CA LEU A 88 -13.03 -3.70 0.52
C LEU A 88 -13.85 -4.52 -0.46
N ALA A 89 -13.37 -5.72 -0.81
CA ALA A 89 -14.06 -6.62 -1.73
C ALA A 89 -15.44 -7.01 -1.21
N ALA A 90 -15.52 -7.38 0.07
CA ALA A 90 -16.79 -7.73 0.72
C ALA A 90 -17.76 -6.56 0.77
N GLU A 91 -17.27 -5.35 1.02
CA GLU A 91 -18.11 -4.16 1.15
C GLU A 91 -18.57 -3.61 -0.19
N LEU A 92 -17.66 -3.44 -1.15
CA LEU A 92 -17.94 -2.89 -2.47
C LEU A 92 -18.50 -3.92 -3.46
N GLY A 93 -18.42 -5.21 -3.12
CA GLY A 93 -19.01 -6.30 -3.91
C GLY A 93 -18.22 -6.70 -5.16
N PHE A 94 -16.94 -6.34 -5.25
CA PHE A 94 -16.07 -6.78 -6.34
C PHE A 94 -15.43 -8.14 -6.04
N THR A 95 -15.06 -8.87 -7.09
CA THR A 95 -14.26 -10.10 -7.01
C THR A 95 -12.79 -9.74 -6.85
N LEU A 96 -12.19 -10.08 -5.72
CA LEU A 96 -10.77 -9.85 -5.45
C LEU A 96 -9.92 -11.01 -5.98
N HIS A 97 -8.95 -10.69 -6.83
CA HIS A 97 -7.83 -11.56 -7.17
C HIS A 97 -6.60 -11.08 -6.37
N LYS A 98 -6.35 -11.73 -5.24
CA LYS A 98 -5.30 -11.32 -4.31
C LYS A 98 -3.94 -11.87 -4.74
N GLU A 99 -3.08 -11.00 -5.26
CA GLU A 99 -1.71 -11.32 -5.68
C GLU A 99 -0.68 -10.62 -4.76
N THR A 100 -0.91 -10.77 -3.46
CA THR A 100 -0.07 -10.18 -2.41
C THR A 100 0.83 -11.26 -1.80
N THR A 101 2.09 -10.95 -1.53
CA THR A 101 3.01 -11.90 -0.86
C THR A 101 3.87 -11.21 0.19
N ALA A 102 3.90 -11.76 1.40
CA ALA A 102 4.75 -11.25 2.47
C ALA A 102 6.23 -11.26 2.03
N GLY A 103 6.95 -10.17 2.29
CA GLY A 103 8.34 -10.00 1.87
C GLY A 103 8.55 -9.66 0.38
N ALA A 104 7.51 -9.67 -0.46
CA ALA A 104 7.65 -9.36 -1.87
C ALA A 104 8.05 -7.91 -2.15
N SER A 105 8.97 -7.74 -3.09
CA SER A 105 9.26 -6.48 -3.78
C SER A 105 8.69 -6.49 -5.19
N TYR A 106 8.80 -5.37 -5.89
CA TYR A 106 8.61 -5.38 -7.34
C TYR A 106 9.92 -5.65 -8.08
N ARG A 107 11.04 -4.98 -7.77
CA ARG A 107 12.29 -5.21 -8.52
C ARG A 107 12.79 -6.66 -8.45
N GLY A 108 13.28 -7.17 -9.57
CA GLY A 108 13.87 -8.52 -9.70
C GLY A 108 15.40 -8.56 -9.51
N GLY A 109 16.03 -7.45 -9.15
CA GLY A 109 17.48 -7.29 -9.15
C GLY A 109 17.93 -5.90 -8.70
N LEU A 110 19.23 -5.63 -8.77
CA LEU A 110 19.84 -4.32 -8.48
C LEU A 110 20.71 -3.86 -9.65
N ALA A 111 20.25 -2.83 -10.37
CA ALA A 111 20.89 -2.38 -11.60
C ALA A 111 22.36 -1.95 -11.43
N ASP A 112 22.70 -1.37 -10.27
CA ASP A 112 24.05 -0.90 -9.93
C ASP A 112 25.03 -2.04 -9.57
N ARG A 113 24.54 -3.28 -9.41
CA ARG A 113 25.35 -4.46 -9.07
C ARG A 113 25.53 -5.44 -10.21
N VAL A 114 25.05 -5.09 -11.40
CA VAL A 114 25.15 -5.94 -12.58
C VAL A 114 26.61 -6.10 -13.00
N THR A 115 27.04 -7.36 -13.12
CA THR A 115 28.37 -7.71 -13.62
C THR A 115 28.27 -8.86 -14.63
N GLY A 116 29.38 -9.22 -15.29
CA GLY A 116 29.38 -10.36 -16.20
C GLY A 116 29.05 -11.71 -15.54
N GLY A 117 29.29 -11.84 -14.23
CA GLY A 117 28.94 -13.03 -13.45
C GLY A 117 27.65 -12.90 -12.64
N ASP A 118 27.02 -11.73 -12.66
CA ASP A 118 25.74 -11.44 -11.99
C ASP A 118 24.92 -10.50 -12.89
N PRO A 119 24.32 -11.02 -13.98
CA PRO A 119 23.64 -10.19 -14.98
C PRO A 119 22.36 -9.53 -14.45
N TYR A 120 21.82 -10.03 -13.32
CA TYR A 120 20.59 -9.54 -12.71
C TYR A 120 20.86 -8.65 -11.48
N GLY A 121 22.08 -8.62 -10.94
CA GLY A 121 22.45 -7.85 -9.77
C GLY A 121 21.84 -8.41 -8.49
N TRP A 122 21.86 -9.73 -8.31
CA TRP A 122 21.33 -10.42 -7.13
C TRP A 122 22.25 -10.32 -5.91
N THR A 123 23.55 -10.16 -6.12
CA THR A 123 24.54 -10.11 -5.04
C THR A 123 24.18 -9.05 -4.01
N GLY A 124 24.04 -9.49 -2.76
CA GLY A 124 23.68 -8.68 -1.59
C GLY A 124 22.22 -8.23 -1.55
N MET A 125 21.33 -8.79 -2.37
CA MET A 125 19.88 -8.64 -2.19
C MET A 125 19.40 -9.39 -0.95
N ASP A 126 18.43 -8.80 -0.25
CA ASP A 126 17.66 -9.54 0.76
C ASP A 126 16.96 -10.72 0.08
N TRP A 127 17.20 -11.93 0.60
CA TRP A 127 16.79 -13.15 -0.11
C TRP A 127 15.26 -13.24 -0.27
N ASN A 128 14.47 -12.85 0.76
CA ASN A 128 13.02 -12.86 0.68
C ASN A 128 12.52 -11.87 -0.37
N THR A 129 13.12 -10.68 -0.37
CA THR A 129 12.81 -9.60 -1.31
C THR A 129 13.03 -10.04 -2.75
N LEU A 130 14.13 -10.77 -3.02
CA LEU A 130 14.45 -11.32 -4.34
C LEU A 130 13.56 -12.53 -4.70
N ALA A 131 13.45 -13.51 -3.80
CA ALA A 131 12.71 -14.76 -4.02
C ALA A 131 11.25 -14.48 -4.37
N TRP A 132 10.62 -13.50 -3.72
CA TRP A 132 9.22 -13.15 -3.90
C TRP A 132 8.98 -11.97 -4.84
N SER A 133 10.02 -11.46 -5.51
CA SER A 133 9.90 -10.30 -6.40
C SER A 133 8.96 -10.57 -7.58
N LEU A 134 8.01 -9.64 -7.81
CA LEU A 134 7.08 -9.73 -8.94
C LEU A 134 7.79 -9.48 -10.28
N GLY A 135 8.74 -8.55 -10.31
CA GLY A 135 9.41 -8.10 -11.52
C GLY A 135 10.41 -9.09 -12.09
N ALA A 136 10.76 -10.16 -11.38
CA ALA A 136 11.57 -11.25 -11.94
C ALA A 136 10.72 -12.16 -12.83
N SER A 137 11.32 -12.63 -13.92
CA SER A 137 10.71 -13.59 -14.85
C SER A 137 10.76 -15.01 -14.30
N LEU A 138 9.92 -15.89 -14.84
CA LEU A 138 9.96 -17.31 -14.48
C LEU A 138 11.33 -17.93 -14.78
N ALA A 139 11.96 -17.58 -15.91
CA ALA A 139 13.29 -18.07 -16.25
C ALA A 139 14.36 -17.65 -15.23
N GLU A 140 14.33 -16.39 -14.78
CA GLU A 140 15.21 -15.89 -13.72
C GLU A 140 14.97 -16.61 -12.38
N LYS A 141 13.71 -16.92 -12.04
CA LYS A 141 13.40 -17.72 -10.84
C LYS A 141 13.94 -19.14 -10.95
N GLU A 142 13.78 -19.80 -12.09
CA GLU A 142 14.31 -21.15 -12.31
C GLU A 142 15.84 -21.18 -12.24
N GLU A 143 16.52 -20.16 -12.76
CA GLU A 143 17.98 -20.02 -12.63
C GLU A 143 18.40 -19.91 -11.16
N LEU A 144 17.74 -19.03 -10.39
CA LEU A 144 18.02 -18.86 -8.97
C LEU A 144 17.77 -20.16 -8.17
N ILE A 145 16.74 -20.94 -8.52
CA ILE A 145 16.43 -22.23 -7.88
C ILE A 145 17.50 -23.28 -8.25
N ALA A 146 17.78 -23.44 -9.54
CA ALA A 146 18.70 -24.45 -10.05
C ALA A 146 20.13 -24.23 -9.52
N ASP A 147 20.56 -22.97 -9.44
CA ASP A 147 21.90 -22.57 -9.02
C ASP A 147 21.92 -22.01 -7.59
N TRP A 148 20.98 -22.44 -6.73
CA TRP A 148 20.85 -21.92 -5.37
C TRP A 148 22.15 -21.98 -4.57
N ALA A 149 22.92 -23.06 -4.68
CA ALA A 149 24.21 -23.20 -3.97
C ALA A 149 25.24 -22.14 -4.38
N THR A 150 25.14 -21.59 -5.59
CA THR A 150 25.97 -20.49 -6.10
C THR A 150 25.50 -19.15 -5.54
N TRP A 151 24.19 -18.91 -5.56
CA TRP A 151 23.61 -17.61 -5.21
C TRP A 151 23.42 -17.40 -3.71
N GLN A 152 23.03 -18.44 -2.97
CA GLN A 152 22.78 -18.42 -1.53
C GLN A 152 23.87 -17.69 -0.71
N PRO A 153 25.18 -17.98 -0.88
CA PRO A 153 26.21 -17.30 -0.09
C PRO A 153 26.40 -15.82 -0.45
N LEU A 154 25.84 -15.37 -1.58
CA LEU A 154 25.92 -13.99 -2.06
C LEU A 154 24.70 -13.14 -1.63
N LEU A 155 23.62 -13.76 -1.15
CA LEU A 155 22.41 -13.05 -0.71
C LEU A 155 22.50 -12.62 0.75
N ALA A 156 21.74 -11.59 1.10
CA ALA A 156 21.61 -11.06 2.47
C ALA A 156 20.36 -11.61 3.18
N ALA A 157 20.25 -11.30 4.47
CA ALA A 157 19.13 -11.67 5.34
C ALA A 157 18.95 -13.18 5.55
N ASP A 158 20.07 -13.87 5.81
CA ASP A 158 20.15 -15.27 6.24
C ASP A 158 19.35 -16.25 5.35
N PRO A 159 19.69 -16.34 4.05
CA PRO A 159 19.04 -17.26 3.13
C PRO A 159 19.20 -18.72 3.58
N PRO A 160 18.18 -19.58 3.40
CA PRO A 160 18.24 -20.97 3.84
C PRO A 160 19.35 -21.74 3.12
N ALA A 161 20.07 -22.60 3.85
CA ALA A 161 21.15 -23.41 3.28
C ALA A 161 20.68 -24.33 2.15
N THR A 162 19.40 -24.71 2.15
CA THR A 162 18.74 -25.48 1.08
C THR A 162 17.35 -24.93 0.89
N LEU A 163 16.94 -24.72 -0.37
CA LEU A 163 15.57 -24.30 -0.67
C LEU A 163 14.58 -25.43 -0.33
N PRO A 164 13.59 -25.16 0.52
CA PRO A 164 12.49 -26.09 0.68
C PRO A 164 11.54 -26.02 -0.53
N ALA A 165 10.88 -27.12 -0.88
CA ALA A 165 10.00 -27.21 -2.05
C ALA A 165 8.92 -26.10 -2.09
N TRP A 166 8.34 -25.76 -0.93
CA TRP A 166 7.35 -24.68 -0.84
C TRP A 166 7.91 -23.32 -1.27
N ALA A 167 9.21 -23.07 -1.03
CA ALA A 167 9.84 -21.83 -1.42
C ALA A 167 10.05 -21.79 -2.93
N GLU A 168 10.46 -22.91 -3.54
CA GLU A 168 10.58 -23.00 -4.99
C GLU A 168 9.22 -22.77 -5.68
N ASP A 169 8.16 -23.39 -5.17
CA ASP A 169 6.80 -23.21 -5.69
C ASP A 169 6.37 -21.75 -5.62
N GLN A 170 6.65 -21.08 -4.49
CA GLN A 170 6.32 -19.67 -4.31
C GLN A 170 7.20 -18.75 -5.18
N MET A 171 8.46 -19.09 -5.43
CA MET A 171 9.35 -18.33 -6.31
C MET A 171 8.79 -18.35 -7.73
N ARG A 172 8.38 -19.54 -8.22
CA ARG A 172 7.71 -19.69 -9.51
C ARG A 172 6.39 -18.95 -9.57
N ASP A 173 5.56 -19.06 -8.52
CA ASP A 173 4.26 -18.38 -8.43
C ASP A 173 4.37 -16.85 -8.56
N THR A 174 5.40 -16.27 -7.92
CA THR A 174 5.54 -14.81 -7.82
C THR A 174 6.08 -14.14 -9.08
N ALA A 175 6.65 -14.87 -10.04
CA ALA A 175 7.15 -14.30 -11.30
C ALA A 175 6.05 -13.59 -12.11
N TYR A 176 6.37 -12.47 -12.77
CA TYR A 176 5.36 -11.72 -13.53
C TYR A 176 4.70 -12.56 -14.65
N ASP A 177 5.43 -13.50 -15.25
CA ASP A 177 4.91 -14.41 -16.28
C ASP A 177 3.68 -15.17 -15.77
N ASN A 178 3.77 -15.67 -14.55
CA ASN A 178 2.70 -16.44 -13.93
C ASN A 178 1.67 -15.51 -13.29
N ARG A 179 2.14 -14.58 -12.47
CA ARG A 179 1.29 -13.80 -11.59
C ARG A 179 0.52 -12.72 -12.30
N LEU A 180 1.11 -12.07 -13.30
CA LEU A 180 0.45 -11.03 -14.09
C LEU A 180 -0.04 -11.60 -15.42
N ILE A 181 0.87 -12.11 -16.26
CA ILE A 181 0.55 -12.45 -17.65
C ILE A 181 -0.44 -13.61 -17.72
N ALA A 182 -0.09 -14.78 -17.16
CA ALA A 182 -0.92 -15.97 -17.29
C ALA A 182 -2.30 -15.84 -16.59
N ARG A 183 -2.34 -15.18 -15.42
CA ARG A 183 -3.54 -15.10 -14.59
C ARG A 183 -4.48 -13.93 -14.89
N HIS A 184 -3.93 -12.81 -15.36
CA HIS A 184 -4.68 -11.55 -15.39
C HIS A 184 -4.58 -10.78 -16.71
N LEU A 185 -3.90 -11.28 -17.73
CA LEU A 185 -3.89 -10.69 -19.08
C LEU A 185 -4.59 -11.61 -20.10
N GLY A 186 -4.75 -11.13 -21.33
CA GLY A 186 -5.35 -11.88 -22.44
C GLY A 186 -6.81 -12.26 -22.19
N ALA A 187 -7.12 -13.56 -22.23
CA ALA A 187 -8.48 -14.04 -21.96
C ALA A 187 -8.90 -13.87 -20.49
N ASN A 188 -7.95 -13.64 -19.58
CA ASN A 188 -8.19 -13.55 -18.14
C ASN A 188 -8.16 -12.11 -17.60
N ARG A 189 -8.29 -11.09 -18.46
CA ARG A 189 -8.27 -9.67 -18.09
C ARG A 189 -9.15 -9.34 -16.90
N LYS A 190 -8.69 -8.36 -16.11
CA LYS A 190 -9.41 -7.81 -14.96
C LYS A 190 -9.88 -6.39 -15.27
N ASP A 191 -10.90 -5.95 -14.55
CA ASP A 191 -11.42 -4.59 -14.69
C ASP A 191 -10.47 -3.55 -14.09
N TRP A 192 -9.80 -3.93 -12.99
CA TRP A 192 -8.85 -3.08 -12.26
C TRP A 192 -7.58 -3.81 -11.86
N TYR A 193 -6.46 -3.12 -12.00
CA TYR A 193 -5.14 -3.54 -11.53
C TYR A 193 -4.66 -2.56 -10.46
N VAL A 194 -4.55 -3.02 -9.22
CA VAL A 194 -4.15 -2.20 -8.07
C VAL A 194 -2.76 -2.61 -7.61
N PHE A 195 -1.85 -1.64 -7.50
CA PHE A 195 -0.50 -1.86 -6.97
C PHE A 195 -0.32 -1.21 -5.60
N ASP A 196 0.10 -2.01 -4.62
CA ASP A 196 0.20 -1.66 -3.20
C ASP A 196 1.54 -2.13 -2.61
N ASN A 197 2.62 -1.60 -3.18
CA ASN A 197 4.02 -1.83 -2.80
C ASN A 197 4.79 -0.55 -3.20
N PRO A 198 5.89 -0.19 -2.50
CA PRO A 198 7.17 -0.89 -2.64
C PRO A 198 7.96 -1.04 -1.32
N PHE A 199 7.28 -1.26 -0.19
CA PHE A 199 7.94 -1.26 1.14
C PHE A 199 9.21 -2.13 1.20
N ASN A 200 9.20 -3.30 0.56
CA ASN A 200 10.37 -4.20 0.59
C ASN A 200 11.44 -3.87 -0.45
N ASP A 201 11.13 -3.12 -1.52
CA ASP A 201 12.14 -2.66 -2.48
C ASP A 201 13.23 -1.81 -1.80
N CYS A 202 12.88 -1.15 -0.69
CA CYS A 202 13.84 -0.37 0.09
C CYS A 202 14.61 -1.15 1.17
N ASN A 203 14.43 -2.47 1.28
CA ASN A 203 15.19 -3.28 2.25
C ASN A 203 16.66 -3.39 1.88
N THR A 204 16.99 -3.47 0.58
CA THR A 204 18.37 -3.57 0.14
C THR A 204 19.00 -2.23 -0.26
N ILE A 205 18.25 -1.34 -0.93
CA ILE A 205 18.76 -0.03 -1.39
C ILE A 205 17.78 1.07 -0.95
N LYS A 206 18.31 2.22 -0.54
CA LYS A 206 17.50 3.40 -0.13
C LYS A 206 17.22 4.39 -1.26
N ASP A 207 17.46 3.99 -2.50
CA ASP A 207 17.18 4.77 -3.71
C ASP A 207 16.10 4.06 -4.52
N LEU A 208 14.92 4.67 -4.54
CA LEU A 208 13.78 4.25 -5.35
C LEU A 208 13.45 5.28 -6.44
N THR A 209 14.10 6.44 -6.46
CA THR A 209 13.68 7.61 -7.22
C THR A 209 14.63 7.97 -8.35
N THR A 210 15.90 7.55 -8.28
CA THR A 210 16.91 7.96 -9.27
C THR A 210 17.03 6.94 -10.39
N ALA A 211 17.21 5.66 -10.03
CA ALA A 211 17.36 4.58 -11.00
C ALA A 211 16.02 4.30 -11.72
N GLY A 212 16.00 4.44 -13.05
CA GLY A 212 14.81 4.31 -13.89
C GLY A 212 13.94 5.57 -14.00
N ALA A 213 14.40 6.71 -13.49
CA ALA A 213 13.69 8.00 -13.57
C ALA A 213 13.56 8.54 -15.00
N ASP A 214 14.44 8.11 -15.91
CA ASP A 214 14.37 8.39 -17.35
C ASP A 214 13.17 7.69 -18.02
N GLY A 215 12.54 6.76 -17.30
CA GLY A 215 11.39 6.03 -17.80
C GLY A 215 11.71 4.72 -18.48
N GLY A 216 12.94 4.23 -18.34
CA GLY A 216 13.32 2.90 -18.79
C GLY A 216 12.50 1.79 -18.11
N GLU A 217 12.69 0.57 -18.59
CA GLU A 217 11.99 -0.63 -18.12
C GLU A 217 12.92 -1.64 -17.45
N ASP A 218 14.03 -1.16 -16.89
CA ASP A 218 14.97 -2.01 -16.19
C ASP A 218 14.31 -2.60 -14.93
N ARG A 219 13.97 -3.90 -15.00
CA ARG A 219 13.34 -4.68 -13.92
C ARG A 219 14.22 -4.83 -12.67
N ARG A 220 15.47 -4.36 -12.72
CA ARG A 220 16.40 -4.29 -11.58
C ARG A 220 16.31 -2.95 -10.83
N THR A 221 15.35 -2.10 -11.20
CA THR A 221 15.01 -0.85 -10.53
C THR A 221 13.52 -0.83 -10.19
N TYR A 222 13.11 -0.13 -9.14
CA TYR A 222 11.68 -0.03 -8.81
C TYR A 222 10.89 0.68 -9.92
N LEU A 223 11.33 1.87 -10.34
CA LEU A 223 10.64 2.65 -11.38
C LEU A 223 10.60 1.88 -12.71
N GLY A 224 11.71 1.26 -13.12
CA GLY A 224 11.75 0.48 -14.34
C GLY A 224 10.86 -0.75 -14.31
N THR A 225 10.78 -1.44 -13.17
CA THR A 225 9.84 -2.55 -13.01
C THR A 225 8.39 -2.08 -13.10
N MET A 226 8.03 -0.97 -12.45
CA MET A 226 6.66 -0.45 -12.53
C MET A 226 6.30 -0.05 -13.97
N ASN A 227 7.22 0.62 -14.68
CA ASN A 227 7.02 0.94 -16.10
C ASN A 227 6.80 -0.31 -16.95
N PHE A 228 7.62 -1.35 -16.74
CA PHE A 228 7.49 -2.63 -17.42
C PHE A 228 6.12 -3.28 -17.17
N LEU A 229 5.71 -3.41 -15.90
CA LEU A 229 4.44 -4.06 -15.53
C LEU A 229 3.22 -3.28 -16.05
N ILE A 230 3.24 -1.95 -15.95
CA ILE A 230 2.17 -1.09 -16.48
C ILE A 230 2.10 -1.20 -18.01
N ARG A 231 3.23 -1.19 -18.71
CA ARG A 231 3.26 -1.39 -20.16
C ARG A 231 2.63 -2.73 -20.54
N LEU A 232 2.99 -3.84 -19.87
CA LEU A 232 2.41 -5.15 -20.16
C LEU A 232 0.87 -5.14 -20.06
N ILE A 233 0.32 -4.48 -19.03
CA ILE A 233 -1.13 -4.34 -18.85
C ILE A 233 -1.75 -3.51 -19.99
N LEU A 234 -1.14 -2.38 -20.34
CA LEU A 234 -1.69 -1.45 -21.34
C LEU A 234 -1.50 -1.93 -22.79
N GLU A 235 -0.47 -2.72 -23.08
CA GLU A 235 -0.32 -3.39 -24.37
C GLU A 235 -1.37 -4.47 -24.56
N ASP A 236 -1.68 -5.23 -23.51
CA ASP A 236 -2.76 -6.21 -23.54
C ASP A 236 -4.12 -5.50 -23.67
N ASN A 237 -4.38 -4.49 -22.85
CA ASN A 237 -5.60 -3.71 -22.86
C ASN A 237 -5.33 -2.21 -22.65
N PRO A 238 -5.34 -1.39 -23.71
CA PRO A 238 -5.12 0.06 -23.61
C PRO A 238 -6.16 0.81 -22.77
N GLN A 239 -7.30 0.17 -22.46
CA GLN A 239 -8.35 0.72 -21.60
C GLN A 239 -8.34 0.13 -20.18
N ALA A 240 -7.33 -0.66 -19.83
CA ALA A 240 -7.21 -1.21 -18.49
C ALA A 240 -7.15 -0.08 -17.45
N LYS A 241 -7.88 -0.27 -16.35
CA LYS A 241 -7.86 0.69 -15.25
C LYS A 241 -6.80 0.27 -14.24
N ILE A 242 -5.84 1.15 -13.98
CA ILE A 242 -4.70 0.91 -13.09
C ILE A 242 -4.72 1.96 -11.99
N ALA A 243 -4.47 1.55 -10.74
CA ALA A 243 -4.43 2.45 -9.60
C ALA A 243 -3.29 2.10 -8.64
N LEU A 244 -2.77 3.09 -7.94
CA LEU A 244 -1.74 2.92 -6.92
C LEU A 244 -2.32 3.18 -5.52
N VAL A 245 -1.92 2.36 -4.55
CA VAL A 245 -2.15 2.63 -3.13
C VAL A 245 -0.86 3.18 -2.54
N GLY A 246 -0.92 4.45 -2.11
CA GLY A 246 0.19 5.14 -1.50
C GLY A 246 0.59 4.54 -0.16
N HIS A 247 1.86 4.63 0.19
CA HIS A 247 2.32 4.27 1.53
C HIS A 247 1.64 5.13 2.61
N PHE A 248 1.55 4.60 3.83
CA PHE A 248 0.73 5.18 4.89
C PHE A 248 1.35 6.39 5.60
N GLU A 249 2.64 6.66 5.40
CA GLU A 249 3.38 7.80 5.95
C GLU A 249 4.53 8.19 5.00
N ALA A 250 5.12 9.38 5.19
CA ALA A 250 6.10 9.96 4.26
C ALA A 250 7.37 10.50 4.93
N GLN A 251 7.59 10.21 6.22
CA GLN A 251 8.58 10.91 7.05
C GLN A 251 9.71 9.99 7.53
N LYS A 252 9.45 8.69 7.71
CA LYS A 252 10.45 7.77 8.25
C LYS A 252 11.62 7.62 7.29
N THR A 253 12.83 7.93 7.78
CA THR A 253 14.06 7.93 6.98
C THR A 253 14.36 6.56 6.37
N GLY A 254 14.63 6.55 5.07
CA GLY A 254 14.90 5.33 4.30
C GLY A 254 13.69 4.41 4.18
N ARG A 255 12.48 4.95 4.35
CA ARG A 255 11.18 4.26 4.23
C ARG A 255 10.18 5.19 3.54
N GLY A 256 9.25 5.80 4.25
CA GLY A 256 8.21 6.65 3.66
C GLY A 256 8.78 7.83 2.87
N ASP A 257 9.89 8.41 3.32
CA ASP A 257 10.58 9.53 2.66
C ASP A 257 11.06 9.23 1.23
N ILE A 258 11.33 7.96 0.91
CA ILE A 258 11.77 7.52 -0.42
C ILE A 258 10.68 6.74 -1.17
N ILE A 259 9.78 6.05 -0.46
CA ILE A 259 8.68 5.31 -1.05
C ILE A 259 7.66 6.26 -1.68
N VAL A 260 7.22 7.27 -0.94
CA VAL A 260 6.14 8.16 -1.39
C VAL A 260 6.52 8.92 -2.66
N PRO A 261 7.70 9.56 -2.75
CA PRO A 261 8.11 10.19 -4.01
C PRO A 261 8.20 9.21 -5.18
N ALA A 262 8.71 8.00 -4.96
CA ALA A 262 8.82 7.00 -6.03
C ALA A 262 7.44 6.55 -6.55
N GLN A 263 6.46 6.33 -5.67
CA GLN A 263 5.09 6.04 -6.07
C GLN A 263 4.45 7.21 -6.83
N GLN A 264 4.72 8.45 -6.42
CA GLN A 264 4.25 9.65 -7.11
C GLN A 264 4.86 9.76 -8.52
N MET A 265 6.16 9.46 -8.68
CA MET A 265 6.81 9.46 -10.00
C MET A 265 6.16 8.46 -10.97
N VAL A 266 5.78 7.26 -10.49
CA VAL A 266 5.05 6.28 -11.30
C VAL A 266 3.66 6.81 -11.66
N ALA A 267 2.93 7.35 -10.68
CA ALA A 267 1.60 7.92 -10.89
C ALA A 267 1.62 9.04 -11.94
N ASP A 268 2.54 10.00 -11.80
CA ASP A 268 2.65 11.15 -12.68
C ASP A 268 3.03 10.74 -14.10
N ARG A 269 4.00 9.84 -14.25
CA ARG A 269 4.48 9.37 -15.55
C ARG A 269 3.36 8.74 -16.39
N TRP A 270 2.55 7.90 -15.74
CA TRP A 270 1.49 7.14 -16.41
C TRP A 270 0.11 7.80 -16.28
N SER A 271 0.04 8.98 -15.64
CA SER A 271 -1.23 9.67 -15.32
C SER A 271 -2.22 8.76 -14.58
N LEU A 272 -1.70 7.95 -13.64
CA LEU A 272 -2.50 7.00 -12.87
C LEU A 272 -3.03 7.65 -11.59
N PRO A 273 -4.25 7.31 -11.16
CA PRO A 273 -4.72 7.70 -9.84
C PRO A 273 -3.94 6.98 -8.73
N ILE A 274 -3.58 7.74 -7.70
CA ILE A 274 -2.94 7.24 -6.49
C ILE A 274 -3.73 7.67 -5.26
N MET A 275 -3.96 6.76 -4.31
CA MET A 275 -4.52 7.11 -3.01
C MET A 275 -3.38 7.58 -2.08
N PRO A 276 -3.30 8.86 -1.72
CA PRO A 276 -2.22 9.36 -0.88
C PRO A 276 -2.49 9.07 0.60
N LEU A 277 -2.35 7.80 1.01
CA LEU A 277 -2.58 7.38 2.40
C LEU A 277 -1.73 8.19 3.38
N TRP A 278 -0.50 8.54 3.02
CA TRP A 278 0.40 9.41 3.79
C TRP A 278 -0.19 10.78 4.13
N GLN A 279 -1.13 11.31 3.33
CA GLN A 279 -1.82 12.58 3.61
C GLN A 279 -3.15 12.38 4.34
N ARG A 280 -3.76 11.20 4.19
CA ARG A 280 -5.15 10.96 4.61
C ARG A 280 -5.27 10.22 5.94
N LEU A 281 -4.26 9.45 6.32
CA LEU A 281 -4.27 8.70 7.57
C LEU A 281 -3.92 9.57 8.78
N GLY A 282 -3.04 10.57 8.59
CA GLY A 282 -2.48 11.37 9.68
C GLY A 282 -1.44 10.62 10.51
N TRP A 283 -0.89 9.52 9.98
CA TRP A 283 0.18 8.77 10.61
C TRP A 283 1.52 9.49 10.34
N SER A 284 2.33 9.66 11.38
CA SER A 284 3.54 10.50 11.34
C SER A 284 4.61 9.99 12.30
N GLN A 285 5.80 10.55 12.20
CA GLN A 285 6.92 10.33 13.11
C GLN A 285 6.93 11.31 14.30
N GLU A 286 5.89 12.15 14.45
CA GLU A 286 5.76 13.06 15.58
C GLU A 286 5.65 12.27 16.90
N GLU A 287 6.44 12.65 17.89
CA GLU A 287 6.43 12.01 19.20
C GLU A 287 5.24 12.48 20.04
N ILE A 288 4.62 11.52 20.72
CA ILE A 288 3.50 11.73 21.64
C ILE A 288 3.75 10.97 22.94
N SER A 289 3.26 11.54 24.05
CA SER A 289 3.27 10.88 25.35
C SER A 289 1.88 10.30 25.65
N VAL A 290 1.82 9.00 25.90
CA VAL A 290 0.57 8.28 26.17
C VAL A 290 0.72 7.33 27.35
N ASP A 291 -0.33 7.17 28.15
CA ASP A 291 -0.35 6.21 29.25
C ASP A 291 -0.85 4.84 28.75
N GLY A 292 0.06 3.89 28.66
CA GLY A 292 -0.20 2.54 28.16
C GLY A 292 0.92 2.00 27.28
N SER A 293 0.78 0.74 26.89
CA SER A 293 1.73 0.03 26.04
C SER A 293 1.08 -1.03 25.18
N TRP A 294 1.73 -1.34 24.07
CA TRP A 294 1.45 -2.57 23.33
C TRP A 294 1.91 -3.80 24.13
N VAL A 295 1.03 -4.79 24.23
CA VAL A 295 1.30 -6.08 24.85
C VAL A 295 1.04 -7.16 23.82
N GLN A 296 2.03 -8.01 23.56
CA GLN A 296 1.89 -9.12 22.63
C GLN A 296 0.85 -10.10 23.17
N ASP A 297 -0.06 -10.53 22.30
CA ASP A 297 -1.04 -11.54 22.68
C ASP A 297 -0.38 -12.92 22.74
N PRO A 298 -0.68 -13.74 23.76
CA PRO A 298 -0.04 -15.04 23.93
C PRO A 298 -0.57 -16.12 22.99
N VAL A 299 -1.70 -15.88 22.31
CA VAL A 299 -2.39 -16.87 21.45
C VAL A 299 -2.39 -16.44 20.00
N GLU A 300 -2.66 -15.16 19.74
CA GLU A 300 -2.72 -14.61 18.39
C GLU A 300 -1.45 -13.82 18.04
N ASP A 301 -1.00 -13.95 16.79
CA ASP A 301 0.11 -13.14 16.27
C ASP A 301 -0.34 -11.67 16.11
N GLY A 302 0.00 -10.86 17.11
CA GLY A 302 -0.35 -9.44 17.19
C GLY A 302 -0.24 -8.89 18.61
N TYR A 303 -0.75 -7.66 18.77
CA TYR A 303 -0.63 -6.89 20.01
C TYR A 303 -1.96 -6.23 20.38
N ASN A 304 -2.21 -6.17 21.68
CA ASN A 304 -3.30 -5.42 22.28
C ASN A 304 -2.76 -4.18 23.00
N TRP A 305 -3.40 -3.03 22.82
CA TRP A 305 -3.06 -1.84 23.59
C TRP A 305 -3.61 -1.95 25.02
N THR A 306 -2.73 -1.87 26.01
CA THR A 306 -3.09 -1.90 27.44
C THR A 306 -2.91 -0.50 28.04
N PRO A 307 -3.98 0.23 28.37
CA PRO A 307 -3.89 1.54 29.02
C PRO A 307 -3.43 1.41 30.48
N GLY A 308 -2.82 2.46 31.04
CA GLY A 308 -2.48 2.52 32.47
C GLY A 308 -1.23 1.74 32.87
N THR A 309 -0.40 1.32 31.91
CA THR A 309 0.89 0.65 32.18
C THR A 309 2.02 1.66 32.42
N GLY A 310 1.71 2.96 32.44
CA GLY A 310 2.67 4.05 32.62
C GLY A 310 2.79 4.91 31.36
N VAL A 311 3.24 6.15 31.57
CA VAL A 311 3.45 7.10 30.46
C VAL A 311 4.69 6.71 29.67
N GLN A 312 4.51 6.52 28.36
CA GLN A 312 5.54 6.17 27.40
C GLN A 312 5.54 7.17 26.24
N THR A 313 6.69 7.30 25.58
CA THR A 313 6.84 8.09 24.37
C THR A 313 6.80 7.16 23.16
N TYR A 314 5.90 7.45 22.22
CA TYR A 314 5.77 6.77 20.94
C TYR A 314 5.77 7.80 19.83
N THR A 315 6.17 7.41 18.62
CA THR A 315 5.71 8.16 17.44
C THR A 315 4.21 7.94 17.24
N MET A 316 3.52 8.86 16.58
CA MET A 316 2.13 8.65 16.16
C MET A 316 1.97 7.34 15.37
N LEU A 317 2.94 7.00 14.54
CA LEU A 317 2.95 5.74 13.79
C LEU A 317 3.05 4.53 14.72
N ASP A 318 4.02 4.48 15.64
CA ASP A 318 4.22 3.32 16.54
C ASP A 318 3.06 3.15 17.53
N ARG A 319 2.35 4.24 17.85
CA ARG A 319 1.10 4.15 18.61
C ARG A 319 -0.03 3.48 17.81
N ILE A 320 0.06 3.40 16.49
CA ILE A 320 -0.97 2.82 15.61
C ILE A 320 -0.54 1.45 15.09
N LEU A 321 0.76 1.28 14.80
CA LEU A 321 1.36 0.06 14.28
C LEU A 321 2.20 -0.57 15.39
N ALA A 322 1.68 -1.62 16.02
CA ALA A 322 2.30 -2.20 17.21
C ALA A 322 3.69 -2.81 16.99
N ASP A 323 4.00 -3.20 15.74
CA ASP A 323 5.30 -3.71 15.30
C ASP A 323 6.07 -2.69 14.42
N GLY A 324 5.60 -1.44 14.39
CA GLY A 324 6.18 -0.34 13.64
C GLY A 324 6.06 -0.45 12.11
N THR A 325 5.33 -1.45 11.58
CA THR A 325 5.27 -1.72 10.14
C THR A 325 3.88 -2.13 9.64
N HIS A 326 3.22 -3.07 10.31
CA HIS A 326 2.05 -3.74 9.77
C HIS A 326 0.75 -3.26 10.43
N PRO A 327 -0.22 -2.72 9.67
CA PRO A 327 -1.53 -2.32 10.21
C PRO A 327 -2.30 -3.46 10.88
N HIS A 328 -2.04 -4.68 10.44
CA HIS A 328 -2.66 -5.88 11.00
C HIS A 328 -2.01 -6.35 12.30
N SER A 329 -0.94 -5.72 12.80
CA SER A 329 -0.33 -6.13 14.08
C SER A 329 -1.18 -5.69 15.29
N ASP A 330 -2.02 -4.66 15.14
CA ASP A 330 -3.06 -4.29 16.10
C ASP A 330 -4.23 -5.28 16.04
N LEU A 331 -4.48 -6.00 17.13
CA LEU A 331 -5.55 -7.00 17.25
C LEU A 331 -6.95 -6.40 17.28
N SER A 332 -7.09 -5.10 17.56
CA SER A 332 -8.38 -4.42 17.40
C SER A 332 -8.83 -4.30 15.94
N GLY A 333 -7.90 -4.46 14.98
CA GLY A 333 -8.15 -4.29 13.55
C GLY A 333 -8.40 -2.84 13.14
N ALA A 334 -8.34 -1.87 14.05
CA ALA A 334 -8.67 -0.48 13.78
C ALA A 334 -7.80 0.19 12.69
N PRO A 335 -6.48 -0.06 12.61
CA PRO A 335 -5.65 0.51 11.54
C PRO A 335 -6.02 -0.05 10.16
N VAL A 336 -6.21 -1.37 10.05
CA VAL A 336 -6.68 -2.03 8.81
C VAL A 336 -8.02 -1.46 8.39
N ARG A 337 -8.95 -1.33 9.33
CA ARG A 337 -10.28 -0.81 9.09
C ARG A 337 -10.25 0.64 8.58
N ARG A 338 -9.43 1.49 9.19
CA ARG A 338 -9.24 2.88 8.76
C ARG A 338 -8.68 2.98 7.34
N ILE A 339 -7.72 2.12 6.99
CA ILE A 339 -7.21 2.04 5.61
C ILE A 339 -8.32 1.62 4.65
N ALA A 340 -9.07 0.57 4.99
CA ALA A 340 -10.19 0.10 4.16
C ALA A 340 -11.26 1.18 3.96
N ASP A 341 -11.71 1.86 5.00
CA ASP A 341 -12.76 2.88 4.87
C ASP A 341 -12.29 4.07 4.00
N LEU A 342 -11.02 4.50 4.14
CA LEU A 342 -10.45 5.56 3.31
C LEU A 342 -10.30 5.14 1.85
N LEU A 343 -9.79 3.92 1.60
CA LEU A 343 -9.66 3.38 0.25
C LEU A 343 -11.02 3.18 -0.39
N GLY A 344 -12.02 2.67 0.34
CA GLY A 344 -13.35 2.45 -0.18
C GLY A 344 -13.99 3.77 -0.61
N ALA A 345 -13.87 4.81 0.21
CA ALA A 345 -14.38 6.14 -0.11
C ALA A 345 -13.67 6.75 -1.34
N TRP A 346 -12.37 6.50 -1.48
CA TRP A 346 -11.58 6.93 -2.63
C TRP A 346 -11.97 6.19 -3.91
N MET A 347 -12.03 4.86 -3.88
CA MET A 347 -12.45 4.02 -5.01
C MET A 347 -13.82 4.45 -5.54
N VAL A 348 -14.77 4.69 -4.64
CA VAL A 348 -16.11 5.16 -4.95
C VAL A 348 -16.12 6.58 -5.54
N LYS A 349 -15.33 7.52 -5.03
CA LYS A 349 -15.40 8.93 -5.47
C LYS A 349 -14.55 9.24 -6.69
N GLU A 350 -13.39 8.60 -6.80
CA GLU A 350 -12.31 9.03 -7.68
C GLU A 350 -11.98 7.99 -8.77
N LEU A 351 -12.42 6.74 -8.63
CA LEU A 351 -12.09 5.63 -9.55
C LEU A 351 -13.30 5.06 -10.32
N ARG A 352 -14.37 5.84 -10.55
CA ARG A 352 -15.51 5.37 -11.36
C ARG A 352 -15.31 5.63 -12.85
#